data_AF-A0A9P5WHE3-F1
#
_entry.id   AF-A0A9P5WHE3-F1
#
_cell.length_a   1.000
_cell.length_b   1.000
_cell.length_c   1.000
_cell.angle_alpha   90.00
_cell.angle_beta   90.00
_cell.angle_gamma   90.00
#
_symmetry.space_group_name_H-M   'P 1'
#
loop_
_entity.id
_entity.type
_entity.pdbx_description
1 polymer ?
#
loop_
_entity_poly.entity_id
_entity_poly.type
_entity_poly.pdbx_seq_one_letter_code
_entity_poly.pdbx_strand_id
1 'polypeptide(L)' 'MHPAAYSGGFIGLVVFILDLIAIFEVINSNRSVTAKLLWSLLIFLFPILGLVLYL' A
#
# COMPACT_ATOMS: atom_id res chain seq x y z
N MET A 1 21.53 16.15 -22.99
CA MET A 1 20.40 16.69 -22.18
C MET A 1 19.30 15.63 -22.18
N HIS A 2 19.27 14.80 -21.13
CA HIS A 2 18.24 13.76 -20.96
C HIS A 2 17.00 14.41 -20.35
N PRO A 3 15.82 14.37 -20.99
CA PRO A 3 14.59 14.83 -20.35
C PRO A 3 14.29 13.88 -19.19
N ALA A 4 14.49 14.36 -17.96
CA ALA A 4 14.27 13.59 -16.75
C ALA A 4 12.77 13.28 -16.59
N ALA A 5 12.41 12.01 -16.84
CA ALA A 5 11.67 11.15 -15.92
C ALA A 5 10.58 11.78 -15.02
N TYR A 6 9.49 12.28 -15.60
CA TYR A 6 8.23 12.52 -14.86
C TYR A 6 7.30 11.29 -14.80
N SER A 7 7.71 10.16 -15.38
CA SER A 7 6.85 8.96 -15.52
C SER A 7 6.59 8.20 -14.21
N GLY A 8 7.44 8.34 -13.19
CA GLY A 8 7.32 7.60 -11.93
C GLY A 8 6.33 8.18 -10.91
N GLY A 9 6.03 9.48 -10.98
CA GLY A 9 5.24 10.16 -9.95
C GLY A 9 3.77 9.74 -9.91
N PHE A 10 3.16 9.48 -11.07
CA PHE A 10 1.75 9.08 -11.15
C PHE A 10 1.53 7.66 -10.61
N ILE A 11 2.37 6.71 -10.99
CA ILE A 11 2.26 5.32 -10.51
C ILE A 11 2.50 5.25 -8.99
N GLY A 12 3.50 5.99 -8.48
CA GLY A 12 3.74 6.09 -7.05
C GLY A 12 2.56 6.66 -6.27
N LEU A 13 1.87 7.66 -6.83
CA LEU A 13 0.67 8.24 -6.23
C LEU A 13 -0.50 7.24 -6.19
N VAL A 14 -0.72 6.48 -7.27
CA VAL A 14 -1.76 5.44 -7.31
C VAL A 14 -1.49 4.36 -6.27
N VAL A 15 -0.26 3.85 -6.21
CA VAL A 15 0.15 2.85 -5.22
C VAL A 15 -0.06 3.37 -3.80
N PHE A 16 0.34 4.62 -3.52
CA PHE A 16 0.15 5.24 -2.21
C PHE A 16 -1.33 5.36 -1.81
N ILE A 17 -2.22 5.76 -2.73
CA ILE A 17 -3.66 5.82 -2.47
C ILE A 17 -4.22 4.42 -2.17
N LEU A 18 -3.82 3.42 -2.96
CA LEU A 18 -4.25 2.04 -2.76
C LEU A 18 -3.78 1.48 -1.40
N ASP A 19 -2.55 1.78 -0.98
CA ASP A 19 -2.04 1.38 0.34
C ASP A 19 -2.90 1.95 1.47
N LEU A 20 -3.28 3.23 1.40
CA LEU A 20 -4.12 3.86 2.41
C LEU A 20 -5.51 3.20 2.49
N ILE A 21 -6.10 2.87 1.34
CA ILE A 21 -7.38 2.16 1.28
C ILE A 21 -7.25 0.77 1.90
N ALA A 22 -6.23 0.00 1.51
CA ALA A 22 -6.00 -1.34 2.02
C ALA A 22 -5.77 -1.34 3.54
N ILE A 23 -4.97 -0.41 4.07
CA ILE A 23 -4.74 -0.25 5.50
C ILE A 23 -6.05 0.11 6.23
N PHE A 24 -6.89 0.98 5.65
CA PHE A 24 -8.17 1.34 6.25
C PHE A 24 -9.13 0.16 6.30
N GLU A 25 -9.19 -0.66 5.26
CA GLU A 25 -9.99 -1.89 5.24
C GLU A 25 -9.48 -2.93 6.24
N VAL A 26 -8.15 -3.10 6.35
CA VAL A 26 -7.54 -3.97 7.37
C VAL A 26 -7.95 -3.51 8.77
N ILE A 27 -7.85 -2.21 9.07
CA ILE A 27 -8.21 -1.66 10.39
C ILE A 27 -9.70 -1.84 10.69
N ASN A 28 -10.59 -1.70 9.70
CA ASN A 28 -12.04 -1.87 9.86
C ASN A 28 -12.53 -3.32 9.80
N SER A 29 -11.66 -4.28 9.44
CA SER A 29 -12.04 -5.69 9.38
C SER A 29 -12.30 -6.32 10.76
N ASN A 30 -12.97 -7.48 10.79
CA ASN A 30 -13.14 -8.30 12.01
C ASN A 30 -11.88 -9.11 12.40
N ARG A 31 -10.71 -8.81 11.83
CA ARG A 31 -9.44 -9.48 12.16
C ARG A 31 -8.99 -9.11 13.58
N SER A 32 -8.22 -9.99 14.21
CA SER A 32 -7.61 -9.71 15.51
C SER A 32 -6.66 -8.50 15.45
N VAL A 33 -6.45 -7.82 16.57
CA VAL A 33 -5.58 -6.62 16.64
C VAL A 33 -4.16 -6.93 16.13
N THR A 34 -3.59 -8.06 16.51
CA THR A 34 -2.26 -8.49 16.04
C THR A 34 -2.24 -8.70 14.53
N ALA A 35 -3.28 -9.30 13.95
CA ALA A 35 -3.36 -9.47 12.51
C ALA A 35 -3.47 -8.12 11.80
N LYS A 36 -4.27 -7.18 12.32
CA LYS A 36 -4.36 -5.82 11.77
C LYS A 36 -2.99 -5.15 11.72
N LEU A 37 -2.24 -5.19 12.83
CA LEU A 37 -0.91 -4.61 12.90
C LEU A 37 0.07 -5.23 11.90
N LEU A 38 0.11 -6.56 11.79
CA LEU A 38 1.01 -7.25 10.85
C LEU A 38 0.66 -6.94 9.39
N TRP A 39 -0.64 -6.94 9.05
CA TRP A 39 -1.11 -6.62 7.71
C TRP A 39 -0.84 -5.16 7.34
N SER A 40 -1.10 -4.21 8.24
CA SER A 40 -0.80 -2.81 8.00
C SER A 40 0.71 -2.55 7.87
N LEU A 41 1.56 -3.21 8.66
CA LEU A 41 3.02 -3.12 8.52
C LEU A 41 3.49 -3.67 7.17
N LEU A 42 2.93 -4.81 6.74
CA LEU A 42 3.31 -5.46 5.50
C LEU A 42 2.96 -4.59 4.28
N ILE A 43 1.76 -4.00 4.25
CA ILE A 43 1.33 -3.07 3.21
C ILE A 43 2.25 -1.83 3.18
N PHE A 44 2.50 -1.22 4.34
CA PHE A 44 3.29 0.01 4.42
C PHE A 44 4.79 -0.19 4.08
N LEU A 45 5.41 -1.29 4.53
CA LEU A 45 6.82 -1.59 4.27
C LEU A 45 7.07 -2.07 2.85
N PHE A 46 6.10 -2.76 2.25
CA PHE A 46 6.21 -3.32 0.91
C PHE A 46 4.99 -2.93 0.07
N PRO A 47 4.89 -1.69 -0.43
CA PRO A 47 3.68 -1.18 -1.11
C PRO A 47 3.17 -2.10 -2.22
N ILE A 48 4.06 -2.52 -3.12
CA ILE A 48 3.70 -3.34 -4.28
C ILE A 48 3.33 -4.77 -3.85
N LEU A 49 4.15 -5.41 -3.01
CA LEU A 49 3.89 -6.79 -2.58
C LEU A 49 2.70 -6.86 -1.63
N GLY A 50 2.55 -5.87 -0.77
CA GLY A 50 1.46 -5.73 0.19
C GLY A 50 0.12 -5.59 -0.52
N LEU A 51 0.05 -4.76 -1.57
CA LEU A 51 -1.13 -4.68 -2.43
C LEU A 51 -1.40 -6.00 -3.16
N VAL A 52 -0.39 -6.65 -3.73
CA VAL A 52 -0.56 -7.94 -4.43
C VAL A 52 -1.05 -9.05 -3.51
N LEU A 53 -0.59 -9.08 -2.25
CA LEU A 53 -1.04 -10.04 -1.24
C LEU A 53 -2.40 -9.69 -0.64
N TYR A 54 -2.81 -8.43 -0.74
CA TYR A 54 -4.07 -7.92 -0.20
C TYR A 54 -5.25 -8.09 -1.16
N LEU A 55 -5.02 -7.83 -2.46
CA LEU A 55 -5.96 -8.08 -3.56
C LEU A 55 -6.36 -9.56 -3.62
#